data_AF-A0A2E7STC7-F1
#
_entry.id   AF-A0A2E7STC7-F1
#
_cell.length_a   1.000
_cell.length_b   1.000
_cell.length_c   1.000
_cell.angle_alpha   90.00
_cell.angle_beta   90.00
_cell.angle_gamma   90.00
#
_symmetry.space_group_name_H-M   'P 1'
#
loop_
_entity.id
_entity.type
_entity.pdbx_description
1 polymer ?
#
loop_
_entity_poly.entity_id
_entity_poly.type
_entity_poly.pdbx_seq_one_letter_code
_entity_poly.pdbx_strand_id
1 'polypeptide(L)'
;MSENTQTPNPPLWLAVLATAMAGGMGWGIRGQYGHETGAMIAGVLVSLVLVFLFCPNNRSIHVVRAAALGTIAMGFGGSMTYGQTVGLTHDSPLIGNWAAFRWGMLGLAIKGGVWIGFAGLFLGIGLGGKRYRPFEMFLLMLGMLMAVVFGWWLFNTPHDPDNQRLPFFYFSDHWQWEPGATLKHRPEIWGGLLTALVSGILYAALAKGDRLARNLALWGMLGGALGLPLGQALQASNAWNPGM
;
A
#
# COMPACT_ATOMS: atom_id res chain seq x y z
N MET A 1 -28.21 23.14 -27.12
CA MET A 1 -27.16 23.78 -26.28
C MET A 1 -26.29 22.67 -25.74
N SER A 2 -25.06 22.54 -26.25
CA SER A 2 -24.08 21.62 -25.69
C SER A 2 -23.62 22.18 -24.35
N GLU A 3 -24.07 21.61 -23.24
CA GLU A 3 -23.43 21.84 -21.95
C GLU A 3 -21.97 21.43 -22.10
N ASN A 4 -21.09 22.43 -22.16
CA ASN A 4 -19.66 22.24 -22.10
C ASN A 4 -19.36 21.84 -20.65
N THR A 5 -19.54 20.56 -20.33
CA THR A 5 -19.28 20.03 -18.98
C THR A 5 -17.77 20.15 -18.76
N GLN A 6 -17.33 21.26 -18.16
CA GLN A 6 -15.93 21.43 -17.78
C GLN A 6 -15.53 20.21 -16.95
N THR A 7 -14.54 19.48 -17.43
CA THR A 7 -13.93 18.41 -16.66
C THR A 7 -13.38 19.03 -15.37
N PRO A 8 -13.81 18.57 -14.19
CA PRO A 8 -13.30 19.06 -12.91
C PRO A 8 -11.77 18.99 -12.91
N ASN A 9 -11.11 20.13 -12.74
CA ASN A 9 -9.66 20.23 -12.71
C ASN A 9 -9.24 20.98 -11.44
N PRO A 10 -9.31 20.33 -10.27
CA PRO A 10 -8.91 20.95 -9.02
C PRO A 10 -7.43 21.36 -9.12
N PRO A 11 -7.02 22.49 -8.52
CA PRO A 11 -5.62 22.86 -8.47
C PRO A 11 -4.78 21.72 -7.86
N LEU A 12 -3.69 21.35 -8.51
CA LEU A 12 -2.88 20.20 -8.09
C LEU A 12 -2.39 20.34 -6.65
N TRP A 13 -2.00 21.55 -6.23
CA TRP A 13 -1.57 21.83 -4.85
C TRP A 13 -2.65 21.48 -3.82
N LEU A 14 -3.93 21.75 -4.13
CA LEU A 14 -5.06 21.47 -3.26
C LEU A 14 -5.27 19.96 -3.16
N ALA A 15 -5.24 19.27 -4.31
CA ALA A 15 -5.38 17.82 -4.34
C ALA A 15 -4.28 17.11 -3.55
N VAL A 16 -3.02 17.55 -3.70
CA VAL A 16 -1.87 17.02 -2.96
C VAL A 16 -2.02 17.30 -1.47
N LEU A 17 -2.27 18.56 -1.08
CA LEU A 17 -2.34 18.94 0.32
C LEU A 17 -3.51 18.27 1.05
N ALA A 18 -4.72 18.31 0.49
CA ALA A 18 -5.89 17.70 1.11
C ALA A 18 -5.73 16.18 1.24
N THR A 19 -5.16 15.52 0.22
CA THR A 19 -4.90 14.09 0.25
C THR A 19 -3.81 13.74 1.27
N ALA A 20 -2.76 14.54 1.37
CA ALA A 20 -1.70 14.36 2.36
C ALA A 20 -2.21 14.55 3.79
N MET A 21 -3.07 15.55 4.04
CA MET A 21 -3.70 15.77 5.35
C MET A 21 -4.63 14.60 5.72
N ALA A 22 -5.48 14.16 4.80
CA ALA A 22 -6.36 13.01 5.00
C ALA A 22 -5.58 11.71 5.24
N GLY A 23 -4.55 11.46 4.43
CA GLY A 23 -3.64 10.33 4.58
C GLY A 23 -2.88 10.37 5.89
N GLY A 24 -2.30 11.53 6.25
CA GLY A 24 -1.56 11.72 7.50
C GLY A 24 -2.43 11.52 8.74
N MET A 25 -3.65 12.08 8.75
CA MET A 25 -4.62 11.85 9.83
C MET A 25 -5.00 10.37 9.93
N GLY A 26 -5.32 9.73 8.79
CA GLY A 26 -5.65 8.31 8.73
C GLY A 26 -4.50 7.43 9.21
N TRP A 27 -3.25 7.78 8.90
CA TRP A 27 -2.06 7.06 9.33
C TRP A 27 -1.82 7.22 10.84
N GLY A 28 -2.03 8.41 11.40
CA GLY A 28 -2.00 8.65 12.84
C GLY A 28 -3.02 7.81 13.60
N ILE A 29 -4.26 7.74 13.08
CA ILE A 29 -5.32 6.87 13.63
C ILE A 29 -4.93 5.39 13.52
N ARG A 30 -4.38 4.97 12.38
CA ARG A 30 -3.87 3.60 12.19
C ARG A 30 -2.85 3.22 13.25
N GLY A 31 -2.01 4.15 13.71
CA GLY A 31 -1.07 3.91 14.81
C GLY A 31 -1.73 3.41 16.11
N GLN A 32 -3.01 3.76 16.34
CA GLN A 32 -3.78 3.35 17.52
C GLN A 32 -4.56 2.05 17.32
N TYR A 33 -5.14 1.83 16.14
CA TYR A 33 -5.98 0.65 15.87
C TYR A 33 -5.20 -0.52 15.23
N GLY A 34 -4.08 -0.24 14.58
CA GLY A 34 -3.23 -1.22 13.89
C GLY A 34 -3.89 -1.95 12.71
N HIS A 35 -3.12 -2.87 12.11
CA HIS A 35 -3.60 -3.91 11.19
C HIS A 35 -4.44 -3.38 10.00
N GLU A 36 -5.35 -4.20 9.46
CA GLU A 36 -6.20 -3.90 8.31
C GLU A 36 -7.22 -2.80 8.64
N THR A 37 -7.85 -2.85 9.81
CA THR A 37 -8.89 -1.89 10.22
C THR A 37 -8.36 -0.46 10.27
N GLY A 38 -7.18 -0.25 10.86
CA GLY A 38 -6.57 1.07 10.89
C GLY A 38 -6.22 1.58 9.48
N ALA A 39 -5.79 0.68 8.59
CA ALA A 39 -5.48 1.03 7.20
C ALA A 39 -6.72 1.44 6.40
N MET A 40 -7.86 0.79 6.63
CA MET A 40 -9.13 1.14 5.99
C MET A 40 -9.55 2.58 6.29
N ILE A 41 -9.25 3.11 7.49
CA ILE A 41 -9.56 4.50 7.85
C ILE A 41 -8.79 5.48 6.95
N ALA A 42 -7.49 5.26 6.73
CA ALA A 42 -6.73 6.05 5.77
C ALA A 42 -7.29 5.92 4.34
N GLY A 43 -7.70 4.70 3.96
CA GLY A 43 -8.31 4.41 2.67
C GLY A 43 -9.58 5.20 2.41
N VAL A 44 -10.52 5.23 3.36
CA VAL A 44 -11.79 5.95 3.21
C VAL A 44 -11.57 7.47 3.12
N LEU A 45 -10.71 8.02 3.99
CA LEU A 45 -10.44 9.47 4.02
C LEU A 45 -9.79 9.94 2.72
N VAL A 46 -8.73 9.27 2.27
CA VAL A 46 -8.03 9.59 1.01
C VAL A 46 -8.96 9.43 -0.19
N SER A 47 -9.74 8.33 -0.24
CA SER A 47 -10.64 8.08 -1.36
C SER A 47 -11.73 9.13 -1.46
N LEU A 48 -12.34 9.54 -0.33
CA LEU A 48 -13.36 10.59 -0.33
C LEU A 48 -12.81 11.94 -0.77
N VAL A 49 -11.62 12.33 -0.33
CA VAL A 49 -10.97 13.58 -0.79
C VAL A 49 -10.77 13.55 -2.30
N LEU A 50 -10.18 12.48 -2.84
CA LEU A 50 -9.95 12.36 -4.28
C LEU A 50 -11.26 12.37 -5.07
N VAL A 51 -12.28 11.65 -4.60
CA VAL A 51 -13.57 11.60 -5.28
C VAL A 51 -14.28 12.96 -5.25
N PHE A 52 -14.28 13.68 -4.11
CA PHE A 52 -14.94 14.98 -4.04
C PHE A 52 -14.24 16.05 -4.88
N LEU A 53 -12.90 16.01 -4.98
CA LEU A 53 -12.15 16.98 -5.78
C LEU A 53 -12.24 16.71 -7.29
N PHE A 54 -12.14 15.45 -7.71
CA PHE A 54 -12.09 15.10 -9.13
C PHE A 54 -13.44 14.67 -9.72
N CYS A 55 -14.44 14.40 -8.89
CA CYS A 55 -15.78 13.95 -9.32
C CYS A 55 -16.94 14.69 -8.62
N PRO A 56 -16.92 16.04 -8.52
CA PRO A 56 -17.90 16.83 -7.75
C PRO A 56 -19.37 16.64 -8.16
N ASN A 57 -19.63 16.35 -9.44
CA ASN A 57 -21.00 16.18 -9.97
C ASN A 57 -21.39 14.70 -10.17
N ASN A 58 -20.62 13.77 -9.60
CA ASN A 58 -20.87 12.34 -9.78
C ASN A 58 -22.00 11.87 -8.85
N ARG A 59 -22.77 10.87 -9.27
CA ARG A 59 -23.89 10.36 -8.47
C ARG A 59 -23.35 9.74 -7.18
N SER A 60 -24.09 9.91 -6.07
CA SER A 60 -23.70 9.40 -4.74
C SER A 60 -23.32 7.91 -4.75
N ILE A 61 -23.99 7.09 -5.55
CA ILE A 61 -23.67 5.66 -5.68
C ILE A 61 -22.27 5.39 -6.25
N HIS A 62 -21.80 6.21 -7.20
CA HIS A 62 -20.45 6.08 -7.77
C HIS A 62 -19.39 6.54 -6.77
N VAL A 63 -19.68 7.61 -6.02
CA VAL A 63 -18.83 8.11 -4.93
C VAL A 63 -18.66 7.05 -3.85
N VAL A 64 -19.77 6.50 -3.36
CA VAL A 64 -19.77 5.44 -2.33
C VAL A 64 -19.04 4.20 -2.82
N ARG A 65 -19.25 3.78 -4.07
CA ARG A 65 -18.56 2.63 -4.65
C ARG A 65 -17.04 2.84 -4.70
N ALA A 66 -16.60 3.99 -5.20
CA ALA A 66 -15.18 4.31 -5.28
C ALA A 66 -14.51 4.37 -3.90
N ALA A 67 -15.17 5.04 -2.95
CA ALA A 67 -14.70 5.12 -1.57
C ALA A 67 -14.66 3.75 -0.90
N ALA A 68 -15.68 2.91 -1.07
CA ALA A 68 -15.71 1.55 -0.50
C ALA A 68 -14.60 0.66 -1.07
N LEU A 69 -14.39 0.69 -2.39
CA LEU A 69 -13.34 -0.11 -3.02
C LEU A 69 -11.94 0.37 -2.61
N GLY A 70 -11.69 1.68 -2.57
CA GLY A 70 -10.43 2.24 -2.07
C GLY A 70 -10.18 1.91 -0.60
N THR A 71 -11.23 1.94 0.23
CA THR A 71 -11.19 1.57 1.65
C THR A 71 -10.76 0.11 1.84
N ILE A 72 -11.45 -0.83 1.18
CA ILE A 72 -11.15 -2.26 1.27
C ILE A 72 -9.72 -2.54 0.78
N ALA A 73 -9.33 -1.94 -0.34
CA ALA A 73 -8.02 -2.16 -0.92
C ALA A 73 -6.88 -1.61 -0.07
N MET A 74 -7.09 -0.48 0.60
CA MET A 74 -6.13 0.02 1.60
C MET A 74 -6.00 -0.96 2.78
N GLY A 75 -7.08 -1.66 3.14
CA GLY A 75 -7.07 -2.73 4.15
C GLY A 75 -6.12 -3.88 3.81
N PHE A 76 -6.01 -4.28 2.53
CA PHE A 76 -5.13 -5.37 2.11
C PHE A 76 -3.68 -5.13 2.50
N GLY A 77 -3.14 -3.92 2.32
CA GLY A 77 -1.78 -3.65 2.72
C GLY A 77 -1.56 -3.66 4.24
N GLY A 78 -2.62 -3.47 5.02
CA GLY A 78 -2.61 -3.55 6.49
C GLY A 78 -2.27 -4.93 7.05
N SER A 79 -2.38 -5.97 6.22
CA SER A 79 -2.02 -7.36 6.56
C SER A 79 -0.52 -7.63 6.48
N MET A 80 0.27 -6.75 5.85
CA MET A 80 1.72 -6.92 5.80
C MET A 80 2.38 -6.61 7.14
N THR A 81 3.42 -7.38 7.48
CA THR A 81 4.32 -7.13 8.60
C THR A 81 5.18 -5.89 8.35
N TYR A 82 4.55 -4.72 8.35
CA TYR A 82 5.18 -3.43 8.10
C TYR A 82 5.92 -2.90 9.34
N GLY A 83 5.38 -3.16 10.55
CA GLY A 83 5.94 -2.64 11.79
C GLY A 83 7.39 -3.08 12.04
N GLN A 84 7.72 -4.35 11.80
CA GLN A 84 9.10 -4.83 11.92
C GLN A 84 10.03 -4.24 10.86
N THR A 85 9.52 -3.94 9.66
CA THR A 85 10.31 -3.22 8.65
C THR A 85 10.63 -1.78 9.08
N VAL A 86 9.69 -1.12 9.74
CA VAL A 86 9.95 0.17 10.40
C VAL A 86 11.00 0.00 11.49
N GLY A 87 10.92 -1.07 12.30
CA GLY A 87 11.88 -1.44 13.34
C GLY A 87 13.33 -1.45 12.84
N LEU A 88 13.59 -2.00 11.65
CA LEU A 88 14.91 -1.98 11.00
C LEU A 88 15.52 -0.58 10.81
N THR A 89 14.71 0.48 10.88
CA THR A 89 15.12 1.87 10.73
C THR A 89 14.91 2.71 12.00
N HIS A 90 14.32 2.15 13.06
CA HIS A 90 13.85 2.92 14.21
C HIS A 90 14.27 2.33 15.56
N ASP A 91 14.53 1.02 15.63
CA ASP A 91 14.86 0.38 16.89
C ASP A 91 16.25 0.82 17.38
N SER A 92 16.33 1.23 18.65
CA SER A 92 17.54 1.79 19.25
C SER A 92 18.79 0.92 19.06
N PRO A 93 18.73 -0.43 19.17
CA PRO A 93 19.90 -1.29 18.93
C PRO A 93 20.45 -1.22 17.51
N LEU A 94 19.65 -0.79 16.53
CA LEU A 94 20.01 -0.73 15.12
C LEU A 94 20.54 0.63 14.67
N ILE A 95 20.43 1.67 15.51
CA ILE A 95 20.94 3.01 15.20
C ILE A 95 22.46 2.92 14.98
N GLY A 96 22.91 3.41 13.82
CA GLY A 96 24.30 3.31 13.37
C GLY A 96 24.55 2.15 12.40
N ASN A 97 23.64 1.18 12.31
CA ASN A 97 23.71 0.10 11.31
C ASN A 97 23.07 0.53 9.98
N TRP A 98 23.84 1.24 9.15
CA TRP A 98 23.36 1.73 7.85
C TRP A 98 22.94 0.64 6.87
N ALA A 99 23.43 -0.60 7.04
CA ALA A 99 23.00 -1.73 6.22
C ALA A 99 21.56 -2.15 6.57
N ALA A 100 21.25 -2.28 7.87
CA ALA A 100 19.88 -2.53 8.33
C ALA A 100 18.92 -1.41 7.91
N PHE A 101 19.36 -0.15 8.03
CA PHE A 101 18.58 1.01 7.59
C PHE A 101 18.22 0.95 6.10
N ARG A 102 19.21 0.74 5.22
CA ARG A 102 18.98 0.64 3.77
C ARG A 102 18.08 -0.54 3.41
N TRP A 103 18.23 -1.66 4.13
CA TRP A 103 17.39 -2.84 3.94
C TRP A 103 15.94 -2.58 4.36
N GLY A 104 15.73 -1.93 5.52
CA GLY A 104 14.42 -1.47 5.97
C GLY A 104 13.79 -0.51 4.97
N MET A 105 14.54 0.49 4.49
CA MET A 105 14.07 1.45 3.48
C MET A 105 13.66 0.79 2.16
N LEU A 106 14.41 -0.21 1.69
CA LEU A 106 14.02 -1.01 0.53
C LEU A 106 12.73 -1.80 0.79
N GLY A 107 12.62 -2.44 1.96
CA GLY A 107 11.41 -3.13 2.38
C GLY A 107 10.19 -2.22 2.44
N LEU A 108 10.35 -1.00 2.96
CA LEU A 108 9.31 0.03 3.00
C LEU A 108 8.90 0.49 1.61
N ALA A 109 9.86 0.62 0.68
CA ALA A 109 9.57 0.96 -0.71
C ALA A 109 8.73 -0.13 -1.38
N ILE A 110 9.11 -1.40 -1.22
CA ILE A 110 8.38 -2.53 -1.80
C ILE A 110 6.99 -2.66 -1.18
N LYS A 111 6.91 -2.75 0.15
CA LYS A 111 5.63 -2.88 0.87
C LYS A 111 4.73 -1.68 0.58
N GLY A 112 5.29 -0.47 0.59
CA GLY A 112 4.53 0.74 0.31
C GLY A 112 4.02 0.82 -1.12
N GLY A 113 4.83 0.44 -2.10
CA GLY A 113 4.39 0.37 -3.49
C GLY A 113 3.27 -0.64 -3.69
N VAL A 114 3.39 -1.84 -3.12
CA VAL A 114 2.31 -2.85 -3.17
C VAL A 114 1.03 -2.30 -2.53
N TRP A 115 1.15 -1.72 -1.35
CA TRP A 115 0.02 -1.20 -0.58
C TRP A 115 -0.77 -0.14 -1.33
N ILE A 116 -0.10 0.94 -1.74
CA ILE A 116 -0.77 2.07 -2.39
C ILE A 116 -1.14 1.71 -3.84
N GLY A 117 -0.43 0.75 -4.45
CA GLY A 117 -0.83 0.15 -5.72
C GLY A 117 -2.20 -0.52 -5.66
N PHE A 118 -2.50 -1.28 -4.60
CA PHE A 118 -3.84 -1.84 -4.37
C PHE A 118 -4.90 -0.75 -4.24
N ALA A 119 -4.62 0.26 -3.39
CA ALA A 119 -5.53 1.40 -3.23
C ALA A 119 -5.83 2.06 -4.58
N GLY A 120 -4.80 2.32 -5.39
CA GLY A 120 -4.92 2.89 -6.73
C GLY A 120 -5.70 2.01 -7.71
N LEU A 121 -5.44 0.71 -7.74
CA LEU A 121 -6.13 -0.25 -8.63
C LEU A 121 -7.64 -0.24 -8.37
N PHE A 122 -8.04 -0.45 -7.11
CA PHE A 122 -9.45 -0.58 -6.75
C PHE A 122 -10.18 0.76 -6.74
N LEU A 123 -9.52 1.85 -6.37
CA LEU A 123 -10.07 3.20 -6.54
C LEU A 123 -10.33 3.48 -8.03
N GLY A 124 -9.40 3.09 -8.91
CA GLY A 124 -9.57 3.24 -10.35
C GLY A 124 -10.63 2.33 -10.95
N ILE A 125 -10.81 1.10 -10.45
CA ILE A 125 -11.97 0.24 -10.78
C ILE A 125 -13.28 0.92 -10.35
N GLY A 126 -13.29 1.54 -9.17
CA GLY A 126 -14.46 2.22 -8.61
C GLY A 126 -14.83 3.51 -9.33
N LEU A 127 -13.84 4.28 -9.78
CA LEU A 127 -14.01 5.52 -10.55
C LEU A 127 -14.15 5.28 -12.06
N GLY A 128 -13.63 4.16 -12.54
CA GLY A 128 -13.61 3.83 -13.95
C GLY A 128 -15.00 3.71 -14.56
N GLY A 129 -15.10 4.07 -15.83
CA GLY A 129 -16.31 3.85 -16.64
C GLY A 129 -16.49 2.40 -17.11
N LYS A 130 -15.53 1.51 -16.80
CA LYS A 130 -15.60 0.10 -17.17
C LYS A 130 -16.50 -0.65 -16.20
N ARG A 131 -17.40 -1.48 -16.74
CA ARG A 131 -18.29 -2.31 -15.93
C ARG A 131 -17.60 -3.63 -15.57
N TYR A 132 -17.36 -3.83 -14.27
CA TYR A 132 -16.97 -5.12 -13.70
C TYR A 132 -18.23 -5.81 -13.19
N ARG A 133 -18.62 -6.93 -13.81
CA ARG A 133 -19.83 -7.67 -13.39
C ARG A 133 -19.56 -8.38 -12.05
N PRO A 134 -20.57 -8.62 -11.19
CA PRO A 134 -20.33 -9.28 -9.89
C PRO A 134 -19.58 -10.61 -10.00
N PHE A 135 -19.97 -11.47 -10.96
CA PHE A 135 -19.28 -12.75 -11.19
C PHE A 135 -17.85 -12.57 -11.73
N GLU A 136 -17.63 -11.54 -12.56
CA GLU A 136 -16.30 -11.19 -13.07
C GLU A 136 -15.40 -10.70 -11.94
N MET A 137 -15.93 -9.87 -11.02
CA MET A 137 -15.24 -9.42 -9.82
C MET A 137 -14.92 -10.58 -8.88
N PHE A 138 -15.84 -11.53 -8.73
CA PHE A 138 -15.60 -12.76 -7.97
C PHE A 138 -14.44 -13.58 -8.56
N LEU A 139 -14.42 -13.80 -9.87
CA LEU A 139 -13.32 -14.51 -10.53
C LEU A 139 -12.00 -13.75 -10.45
N LEU A 140 -12.02 -12.42 -10.58
CA LEU A 140 -10.84 -11.57 -10.37
C LEU A 140 -10.29 -11.75 -8.96
N MET A 141 -11.14 -11.66 -7.94
CA MET A 141 -10.72 -11.85 -6.56
C MET A 141 -10.18 -13.26 -6.29
N LEU A 142 -10.83 -14.29 -6.83
CA LEU A 142 -10.35 -15.67 -6.73
C LEU A 142 -8.98 -15.85 -7.39
N GLY A 143 -8.80 -15.31 -8.60
CA GLY A 143 -7.51 -15.34 -9.31
C GLY A 143 -6.42 -14.60 -8.54
N MET A 144 -6.74 -13.45 -7.96
CA MET A 144 -5.81 -12.69 -7.12
C MET A 144 -5.45 -13.45 -5.83
N LEU A 145 -6.39 -14.13 -5.18
CA LEU A 145 -6.11 -14.98 -4.02
C LEU A 145 -5.18 -16.15 -4.37
N MET A 146 -5.40 -16.81 -5.50
CA MET A 146 -4.48 -17.85 -6.00
C MET A 146 -3.09 -17.28 -6.28
N ALA A 147 -3.01 -16.07 -6.84
CA ALA A 147 -1.76 -15.37 -7.04
C ALA A 147 -1.08 -15.01 -5.70
N VAL A 148 -1.82 -14.69 -4.64
CA VAL A 148 -1.27 -14.50 -3.29
C VAL A 148 -0.56 -15.77 -2.82
N VAL A 149 -1.23 -16.92 -2.91
CA VAL A 149 -0.64 -18.20 -2.47
C VAL A 149 0.64 -18.49 -3.26
N PHE A 150 0.61 -18.30 -4.58
CA PHE A 150 1.78 -18.51 -5.43
C PHE A 150 2.94 -17.55 -5.10
N GLY A 151 2.67 -16.26 -4.96
CA GLY A 151 3.71 -15.27 -4.65
C GLY A 151 4.25 -15.39 -3.23
N TRP A 152 3.40 -15.76 -2.27
CA TRP A 152 3.84 -16.07 -0.92
C TRP A 152 4.80 -17.25 -0.92
N TRP A 153 4.44 -18.35 -1.61
CA TRP A 153 5.32 -19.50 -1.77
C TRP A 153 6.65 -19.10 -2.43
N LEU A 154 6.62 -18.27 -3.47
CA LEU A 154 7.82 -17.89 -4.22
C LEU A 154 8.77 -16.96 -3.45
N PHE A 155 8.24 -15.97 -2.72
CA PHE A 155 9.05 -14.88 -2.16
C PHE A 155 9.13 -14.87 -0.63
N ASN A 156 8.14 -15.46 0.05
CA ASN A 156 7.99 -15.40 1.49
C ASN A 156 8.11 -16.77 2.18
N THR A 157 8.60 -17.79 1.46
CA THR A 157 9.01 -19.08 2.04
C THR A 157 10.49 -19.36 1.75
N PRO A 158 11.17 -20.21 2.54
CA PRO A 158 10.70 -20.82 3.80
C PRO A 158 10.62 -19.78 4.93
N HIS A 159 9.63 -19.92 5.80
CA HIS A 159 9.59 -19.18 7.07
C HIS A 159 9.58 -20.20 8.21
N ASP A 160 10.77 -20.53 8.69
CA ASP A 160 11.05 -21.55 9.69
C ASP A 160 12.08 -21.00 10.69
N PRO A 161 11.64 -20.13 11.63
CA PRO A 161 12.52 -19.49 12.60
C PRO A 161 13.22 -20.48 13.54
N ASP A 162 12.60 -21.64 13.82
CA ASP A 162 13.15 -22.68 14.71
C ASP A 162 14.44 -23.28 14.17
N ASN A 163 14.56 -23.39 12.84
CA ASN A 163 15.76 -23.86 12.15
C ASN A 163 16.62 -22.72 11.57
N GLN A 164 16.41 -21.49 12.02
CA GLN A 164 17.08 -20.28 11.53
C GLN A 164 16.95 -20.06 10.02
N ARG A 165 15.79 -20.37 9.45
CA ARG A 165 15.52 -20.23 8.01
C ARG A 165 14.44 -19.18 7.79
N LEU A 166 14.83 -18.07 7.19
CA LEU A 166 13.94 -17.01 6.76
C LEU A 166 13.93 -16.91 5.23
N PRO A 167 12.89 -16.30 4.63
CA PRO A 167 12.86 -16.05 3.21
C PRO A 167 14.07 -15.24 2.76
N PHE A 168 14.53 -15.45 1.53
CA PHE A 168 15.69 -14.73 1.00
C PHE A 168 15.49 -13.21 1.03
N PHE A 169 14.27 -12.76 0.70
CA PHE A 169 13.85 -11.36 0.80
C PHE A 169 12.96 -11.17 2.02
N TYR A 170 13.58 -11.12 3.21
CA TYR A 170 12.89 -10.89 4.47
C TYR A 170 13.17 -9.48 4.99
N PHE A 171 12.11 -8.67 5.11
CA PHE A 171 12.20 -7.25 5.48
C PHE A 171 11.71 -6.98 6.91
N SER A 172 11.91 -7.94 7.80
CA SER A 172 11.58 -7.87 9.22
C SER A 172 12.82 -8.19 10.06
N ASP A 173 12.67 -8.22 11.38
CA ASP A 173 13.73 -8.50 12.35
C ASP A 173 14.55 -9.72 11.95
N HIS A 174 15.87 -9.62 11.90
CA HIS A 174 16.74 -10.71 11.46
C HIS A 174 17.95 -10.82 12.39
N TRP A 175 18.39 -12.05 12.66
CA TRP A 175 19.54 -12.33 13.54
C TRP A 175 20.86 -11.68 13.08
N GLN A 176 20.92 -11.24 11.81
CA GLN A 176 22.11 -10.61 11.24
C GLN A 176 22.24 -9.15 11.68
N TRP A 177 21.10 -8.54 12.04
CA TRP A 177 21.05 -7.17 12.51
C TRP A 177 21.20 -7.10 14.04
N GLU A 178 20.66 -8.09 14.76
CA GLU A 178 20.67 -8.17 16.22
C GLU A 178 21.13 -9.55 16.70
N PRO A 179 22.44 -9.84 16.69
CA PRO A 179 22.97 -11.12 17.12
C PRO A 179 22.70 -11.37 18.61
N GLY A 180 22.15 -12.55 18.94
CA GLY A 180 21.87 -12.94 20.33
C GLY A 180 20.60 -12.32 20.93
N ALA A 181 19.86 -11.50 20.17
CA ALA A 181 18.57 -10.99 20.60
C ALA A 181 17.47 -12.06 20.47
N THR A 182 16.52 -12.04 21.40
CA THR A 182 15.30 -12.86 21.32
C THR A 182 14.29 -12.16 20.40
N LEU A 183 14.32 -12.52 19.11
CA LEU A 183 13.48 -11.92 18.08
C LEU A 183 12.19 -12.72 17.85
N LYS A 184 11.05 -12.02 17.72
CA LYS A 184 9.77 -12.63 17.33
C LYS A 184 9.57 -12.51 15.82
N HIS A 185 10.12 -13.46 15.08
CA HIS A 185 9.96 -13.54 13.63
C HIS A 185 8.49 -13.68 13.23
N ARG A 186 8.02 -12.80 12.34
CA ARG A 186 6.67 -12.87 11.79
C ARG A 186 6.72 -13.28 10.32
N PRO A 187 5.78 -14.12 9.85
CA PRO A 187 5.63 -14.38 8.42
C PRO A 187 5.41 -13.08 7.65
N GLU A 188 5.94 -13.01 6.45
CA GLU A 188 5.67 -11.92 5.51
C GLU A 188 4.76 -12.41 4.38
N ILE A 189 3.98 -11.50 3.80
CA ILE A 189 3.07 -11.80 2.68
C ILE A 189 3.18 -10.80 1.55
N TRP A 190 4.20 -9.91 1.60
CA TRP A 190 4.36 -8.83 0.62
C TRP A 190 4.52 -9.36 -0.81
N GLY A 191 5.17 -10.52 -0.98
CA GLY A 191 5.38 -11.14 -2.28
C GLY A 191 4.10 -11.73 -2.85
N GLY A 192 3.27 -12.34 -2.00
CA GLY A 192 1.92 -12.76 -2.37
C GLY A 192 1.02 -11.59 -2.77
N LEU A 193 1.07 -10.50 -1.99
CA LEU A 193 0.31 -9.30 -2.34
C LEU A 193 0.84 -8.64 -3.63
N LEU A 194 2.15 -8.65 -3.87
CA LEU A 194 2.74 -8.14 -5.11
C LEU A 194 2.24 -8.92 -6.34
N THR A 195 2.28 -10.25 -6.32
CA THR A 195 1.78 -11.07 -7.43
C THR A 195 0.29 -10.89 -7.65
N ALA A 196 -0.49 -10.78 -6.57
CA ALA A 196 -1.92 -10.47 -6.65
C ALA A 196 -2.16 -9.10 -7.29
N LEU A 197 -1.44 -8.06 -6.86
CA LEU A 197 -1.54 -6.72 -7.45
C LEU A 197 -1.20 -6.73 -8.94
N VAL A 198 -0.08 -7.36 -9.32
CA VAL A 198 0.33 -7.48 -10.72
C VAL A 198 -0.74 -8.20 -11.54
N SER A 199 -1.30 -9.30 -11.03
CA SER A 199 -2.38 -10.02 -11.72
C SER A 199 -3.62 -9.15 -11.93
N GLY A 200 -4.01 -8.36 -10.93
CA GLY A 200 -5.11 -7.40 -11.03
C GLY A 200 -4.84 -6.27 -12.03
N ILE A 201 -3.62 -5.72 -12.04
CA ILE A 201 -3.20 -4.69 -13.01
C ILE A 201 -3.22 -5.25 -14.43
N LEU A 202 -2.69 -6.45 -14.64
CA LEU A 202 -2.69 -7.12 -15.94
C LEU A 202 -4.11 -7.39 -16.42
N TYR A 203 -4.99 -7.85 -15.53
CA TYR A 203 -6.40 -8.05 -15.87
C TYR A 203 -7.09 -6.74 -16.27
N ALA A 204 -6.94 -5.69 -15.45
CA ALA A 204 -7.51 -4.37 -15.75
C ALA A 204 -6.97 -3.82 -17.09
N ALA A 205 -5.67 -3.95 -17.35
CA ALA A 205 -5.04 -3.44 -18.55
C ALA A 205 -5.39 -4.24 -19.81
N LEU A 206 -5.28 -5.56 -19.76
CA LEU A 206 -5.32 -6.44 -20.93
C LEU A 206 -6.73 -6.95 -21.21
N ALA A 207 -7.46 -7.39 -20.18
CA ALA A 207 -8.80 -7.96 -20.37
C ALA A 207 -9.89 -6.87 -20.39
N LYS A 208 -9.77 -5.84 -19.54
CA LYS A 208 -10.79 -4.77 -19.45
C LYS A 208 -10.49 -3.54 -20.29
N GLY A 209 -9.22 -3.33 -20.65
CA GLY A 209 -8.77 -2.08 -21.25
C GLY A 209 -9.03 -0.87 -20.35
N ASP A 210 -9.00 -1.07 -19.03
CA ASP A 210 -9.23 -0.06 -18.00
C ASP A 210 -7.95 0.72 -17.71
N ARG A 211 -7.74 1.77 -18.49
CA ARG A 211 -6.55 2.63 -18.36
C ARG A 211 -6.50 3.38 -17.04
N LEU A 212 -7.66 3.74 -16.46
CA LEU A 212 -7.70 4.48 -15.20
C LEU A 212 -7.25 3.58 -14.05
N ALA A 213 -7.82 2.39 -13.92
CA ALA A 213 -7.41 1.40 -12.92
C ALA A 213 -5.92 1.07 -13.00
N ARG A 214 -5.42 0.80 -14.21
CA ARG A 214 -3.99 0.57 -14.43
C ARG A 214 -3.13 1.77 -14.02
N ASN A 215 -3.46 2.97 -14.49
CA ASN A 215 -2.63 4.15 -14.23
C ASN A 215 -2.63 4.53 -12.76
N LEU A 216 -3.79 4.50 -12.08
CA LEU A 216 -3.84 4.76 -10.64
C LEU A 216 -3.10 3.70 -9.83
N ALA A 217 -3.13 2.43 -10.26
CA ALA A 217 -2.32 1.40 -9.62
C ALA A 217 -0.82 1.68 -9.77
N LEU A 218 -0.33 2.01 -10.97
CA LEU A 218 1.09 2.29 -11.21
C LEU A 218 1.57 3.57 -10.52
N TRP A 219 0.78 4.65 -10.57
CA TRP A 219 1.08 5.87 -9.81
C TRP A 219 0.98 5.65 -8.31
N GLY A 220 0.06 4.81 -7.86
CA GLY A 220 -0.05 4.37 -6.47
C GLY A 220 1.20 3.61 -6.04
N MET A 221 1.69 2.67 -6.87
CA MET A 221 2.93 1.95 -6.60
C MET A 221 4.13 2.89 -6.48
N LEU A 222 4.27 3.83 -7.42
CA LEU A 222 5.34 4.81 -7.35
C LEU A 222 5.22 5.71 -6.12
N GLY A 223 4.02 6.24 -5.86
CA GLY A 223 3.75 7.11 -4.72
C GLY A 223 3.98 6.42 -3.37
N GLY A 224 3.59 5.15 -3.23
CA GLY A 224 3.86 4.35 -2.04
C GLY A 224 5.33 3.99 -1.90
N ALA A 225 6.00 3.61 -2.99
CA ALA A 225 7.41 3.24 -2.97
C ALA A 225 8.35 4.41 -2.65
N LEU A 226 7.95 5.64 -2.99
CA LEU A 226 8.68 6.85 -2.60
C LEU A 226 8.22 7.37 -1.24
N GLY A 227 6.91 7.44 -1.01
CA GLY A 227 6.31 8.11 0.13
C GLY A 227 6.61 7.44 1.47
N LEU A 228 6.56 6.11 1.55
CA LEU A 228 6.84 5.41 2.81
C LEU A 228 8.30 5.54 3.26
N PRO A 229 9.30 5.27 2.40
CA PRO A 229 10.69 5.54 2.76
C PRO A 229 10.94 7.01 3.09
N LEU A 230 10.42 7.96 2.30
CA LEU A 230 10.61 9.40 2.60
C LEU A 230 10.03 9.79 3.97
N GLY A 231 8.81 9.36 4.25
CA GLY A 231 8.18 9.59 5.55
C GLY A 231 8.95 8.94 6.70
N GLN A 232 9.54 7.76 6.46
CA GLN A 232 10.35 7.09 7.47
C GLN A 232 11.72 7.74 7.66
N ALA A 233 12.36 8.20 6.58
CA ALA A 233 13.63 8.92 6.66
C ALA A 233 13.49 10.18 7.52
N LEU A 234 12.37 10.91 7.40
CA LEU A 234 12.06 12.05 8.25
C LEU A 234 11.87 11.64 9.72
N GLN A 235 11.12 10.57 9.99
CA GLN A 235 10.88 10.08 11.35
C GLN A 235 12.16 9.56 12.03
N ALA A 236 13.04 8.91 11.27
CA ALA A 236 14.29 8.36 11.77
C ALA A 236 15.42 9.41 11.83
N SER A 237 15.31 10.52 11.10
CA SER A 237 16.40 11.48 10.88
C SER A 237 17.14 11.92 12.16
N ASN A 238 16.39 12.38 13.17
CA ASN A 238 16.94 12.86 14.43
C ASN A 238 17.70 11.76 15.18
N ALA A 239 17.12 10.56 15.28
CA ALA A 239 17.74 9.42 15.95
C ALA A 239 19.04 8.97 15.25
N TRP A 240 19.09 9.06 13.91
CA TRP A 240 20.24 8.64 13.12
C TRP A 240 21.31 9.72 12.92
N ASN A 241 20.98 10.99 13.18
CA ASN A 241 21.88 12.14 13.05
C ASN A 241 21.76 13.05 14.28
N PRO A 242 22.13 12.56 15.48
CA PRO A 242 22.01 13.35 16.69
C PRO A 242 22.88 14.61 16.59
N GLY A 243 22.27 15.79 16.71
CA GLY A 243 22.96 17.09 16.70
C GLY A 243 23.08 17.79 15.34
N MET A 244 22.43 17.26 14.29
CA MET A 244 22.06 18.06 13.10
C MET A 244 20.76 18.83 13.30
#